data_AF-A0A1H6P175-F1
#
_entry.id   AF-A0A1H6P175-F1
#
_cell.length_a   1.000
_cell.length_b   1.000
_cell.length_c   1.000
_cell.angle_alpha   90.00
_cell.angle_beta   90.00
_cell.angle_gamma   90.00
#
_symmetry.space_group_name_H-M   'P 1'
#
loop_
_entity.id
_entity.type
_entity.pdbx_description
1 polymer ?
#
loop_
_entity_poly.entity_id
_entity_poly.type
_entity_poly.pdbx_seq_one_letter_code
_entity_poly.pdbx_strand_id
1 'polypeptide(L)'
;MTHIVLSQVVASISELKKNPMGTVAAGGGSSVAILNRNEPAFYCVPAKEYEAMMERLEDMELAAICRERENDPTIRVTIDDL
;
A
#
# COMPACT_ATOMS: atom_id res chain seq x y z
N MET A 1 -17.55 -3.17 20.48
CA MET A 1 -16.80 -4.27 19.82
C MET A 1 -15.34 -3.89 19.76
N THR A 2 -14.43 -4.85 19.73
CA THR A 2 -13.01 -4.63 19.49
C THR A 2 -12.73 -4.74 18.00
N HIS A 3 -11.92 -3.84 17.45
CA HIS A 3 -11.55 -3.84 16.03
C HIS A 3 -10.03 -3.79 15.89
N ILE A 4 -9.51 -4.49 14.88
CA ILE A 4 -8.12 -4.36 14.47
C ILE A 4 -8.00 -3.12 13.59
N VAL A 5 -7.07 -2.24 13.92
CA VAL A 5 -6.76 -1.01 13.17
C VAL A 5 -5.32 -1.10 12.72
N LEU A 6 -5.09 -1.00 11.40
CA LEU A 6 -3.78 -1.16 10.75
C LEU A 6 -3.11 0.18 10.44
N SER A 7 -3.50 1.23 11.18
CA SER A 7 -2.90 2.55 11.09
C SER A 7 -2.66 3.09 12.50
N GLN A 8 -1.60 3.89 12.63
CA GLN A 8 -1.27 4.61 13.87
C GLN A 8 -2.16 5.83 14.10
N VAL A 9 -2.90 6.26 13.07
CA VAL A 9 -3.74 7.46 13.10
C VAL A 9 -5.17 7.10 12.74
N VAL A 10 -6.11 7.61 13.53
CA VAL A 10 -7.54 7.33 13.37
C VAL A 10 -8.28 8.65 13.37
N ALA A 11 -9.26 8.78 12.48
CA ALA A 11 -10.17 9.91 12.43
C ALA A 11 -11.61 9.44 12.23
N SER A 12 -12.57 10.23 12.68
CA SER A 12 -13.98 9.98 12.39
C SER A 12 -14.35 10.42 10.98
N ILE A 13 -15.40 9.83 10.42
CA ILE A 13 -15.99 10.26 9.14
C ILE A 13 -16.46 11.74 9.19
N SER A 14 -16.81 12.24 10.38
CA SER A 14 -17.20 13.64 10.59
C SER A 14 -15.99 14.57 10.48
N GLU A 15 -14.84 14.21 11.03
CA GLU A 15 -13.60 14.97 10.89
C GLU A 15 -13.13 14.99 9.44
N LEU A 16 -13.15 13.84 8.77
CA LEU A 16 -12.82 13.73 7.35
C LEU A 16 -13.71 14.65 6.51
N LYS A 17 -15.03 14.66 6.74
CA LYS A 17 -15.96 15.55 6.03
C LYS A 17 -15.68 17.03 6.30
N LYS A 18 -15.27 17.38 7.52
CA LYS A 18 -14.99 18.77 7.93
C LYS A 18 -13.71 19.30 7.30
N ASN A 19 -12.65 18.49 7.25
CA ASN A 19 -11.37 18.88 6.69
C ASN A 19 -10.63 17.68 6.07
N PRO A 20 -10.97 17.28 4.83
CA PRO A 20 -10.40 16.08 4.21
C PRO A 20 -8.87 16.12 4.13
N MET A 21 -8.32 17.24 3.68
CA MET A 21 -6.86 17.38 3.49
C MET A 21 -6.12 17.39 4.83
N GLY A 22 -6.68 18.04 5.85
CA GLY A 22 -6.10 18.03 7.19
C GLY A 22 -6.15 16.64 7.84
N THR A 23 -7.24 15.90 7.66
CA THR A 23 -7.37 14.52 8.16
C THR A 23 -6.34 13.60 7.51
N VAL A 24 -6.13 13.69 6.19
CA VAL A 24 -5.10 12.91 5.50
C VAL A 24 -3.69 13.33 5.96
N ALA A 25 -3.43 14.64 6.08
CA ALA A 25 -2.13 15.17 6.53
C ALA A 25 -1.77 14.75 7.96
N ALA A 26 -2.75 14.51 8.84
CA ALA A 26 -2.52 14.01 10.19
C ALA A 26 -1.84 12.63 10.20
N GLY A 27 -1.96 11.85 9.13
CA GLY A 27 -1.24 10.60 8.93
C GLY A 27 0.26 10.76 8.70
N GLY A 28 0.77 11.98 8.50
CA GLY A 28 2.21 12.23 8.33
C GLY A 28 2.81 11.55 7.10
N GLY A 29 2.01 11.26 6.08
CA GLY A 29 2.40 10.47 4.91
C GLY A 29 2.02 8.98 5.00
N SER A 30 1.63 8.48 6.18
CA SER A 30 1.07 7.14 6.35
C SER A 30 -0.46 7.13 6.23
N SER A 31 -1.04 5.93 6.17
CA SER A 31 -2.49 5.75 6.11
C SER A 31 -3.19 6.27 7.37
N VAL A 32 -4.46 6.67 7.23
CA VAL A 32 -5.34 7.09 8.35
C VAL A 32 -6.59 6.22 8.33
N ALA A 33 -6.90 5.56 9.44
CA ALA A 33 -8.14 4.78 9.57
C ALA A 33 -9.33 5.71 9.80
N ILE A 34 -10.41 5.51 9.03
CA ILE A 34 -11.62 6.31 9.14
C ILE A 34 -12.72 5.50 9.82
N LEU A 35 -13.22 6.01 10.93
CA LEU A 35 -14.30 5.38 11.69
C LEU A 35 -15.67 5.94 11.30
N ASN A 36 -16.66 5.07 11.19
CA ASN A 36 -18.07 5.42 11.14
C ASN A 36 -18.79 4.75 12.31
N ARG A 37 -19.43 5.54 13.19
CA ARG A 37 -20.08 5.02 14.41
C ARG A 37 -19.15 4.13 15.27
N ASN A 38 -17.89 4.55 15.42
CA ASN A 38 -16.82 3.83 16.14
C ASN A 38 -16.36 2.50 15.51
N GLU A 39 -16.80 2.19 14.30
CA GLU A 39 -16.34 1.02 13.54
C GLU A 39 -15.41 1.48 12.40
N PRO A 40 -14.24 0.86 12.19
CA PRO A 40 -13.39 1.16 11.05
C PRO A 40 -14.12 0.88 9.74
N ALA A 41 -14.29 1.93 8.92
CA ALA A 41 -15.01 1.84 7.66
C ALA A 41 -14.06 1.70 6.46
N PHE A 42 -12.98 2.49 6.42
CA PHE A 42 -11.98 2.46 5.36
C PHE A 42 -10.67 3.13 5.82
N TYR A 43 -9.63 3.06 5.00
CA TYR A 43 -8.37 3.77 5.19
C TYR A 43 -8.23 4.86 4.13
N CYS A 44 -7.85 6.07 4.54
CA CYS A 44 -7.31 7.07 3.65
C CYS A 44 -5.81 6.82 3.50
N VAL A 45 -5.37 6.45 2.30
CA VAL A 45 -3.95 6.24 1.98
C VAL A 45 -3.48 7.41 1.10
N PRO A 46 -2.44 8.18 1.50
CA PRO A 46 -1.88 9.23 0.65
C PRO A 46 -1.40 8.67 -0.70
N ALA A 47 -1.52 9.44 -1.78
CA ALA A 47 -1.20 8.98 -3.13
C ALA A 47 0.19 8.36 -3.25
N LYS A 48 1.22 9.05 -2.72
CA LYS A 48 2.61 8.55 -2.71
C LYS A 48 2.77 7.23 -1.97
N GLU A 49 2.06 7.05 -0.87
CA GLU A 49 2.11 5.80 -0.10
C GLU A 49 1.41 4.67 -0.86
N TYR A 50 0.27 4.96 -1.50
CA TYR A 50 -0.44 4.01 -2.33
C TYR A 50 0.39 3.56 -3.55
N GLU A 51 1.03 4.50 -4.24
CA GLU A 51 1.96 4.22 -5.34
C GLU A 51 3.09 3.29 -4.88
N ALA A 52 3.72 3.61 -3.75
CA ALA A 52 4.81 2.80 -3.20
C ALA A 52 4.35 1.42 -2.70
N MET A 53 3.07 1.26 -2.33
CA MET A 53 2.49 -0.06 -2.03
C MET A 53 2.32 -0.88 -3.30
N MET A 54 1.83 -0.27 -4.39
CA MET A 54 1.64 -0.94 -5.67
C MET A 54 2.97 -1.39 -6.28
N GLU A 55 3.99 -0.52 -6.27
CA GLU A 55 5.34 -0.84 -6.75
C GLU A 55 5.93 -2.07 -6.02
N ARG A 56 5.77 -2.13 -4.68
CA ARG A 56 6.23 -3.28 -3.90
C ARG A 56 5.49 -4.58 -4.22
N LEU A 57 4.20 -4.50 -4.54
CA LEU A 57 3.42 -5.68 -4.93
C LEU A 57 3.89 -6.21 -6.27
N GLU A 58 4.13 -5.33 -7.24
CA GLU A 58 4.69 -5.69 -8.55
C GLU A 58 6.08 -6.32 -8.41
N ASP A 59 6.96 -5.71 -7.59
CA ASP A 59 8.28 -6.26 -7.30
C ASP A 59 8.20 -7.66 -6.66
N MET A 60 7.23 -7.90 -5.78
CA MET A 60 7.02 -9.21 -5.16
C MET A 60 6.62 -10.28 -6.18
N GLU A 61 5.76 -9.94 -7.13
CA GLU A 61 5.37 -10.84 -8.23
C GLU A 61 6.56 -11.15 -9.13
N LEU A 62 7.34 -10.14 -9.50
CA LEU A 62 8.56 -10.33 -10.29
C LEU A 62 9.59 -11.18 -9.55
N ALA A 63 9.79 -10.94 -8.26
CA ALA A 63 10.67 -11.73 -7.42
C ALA A 63 10.23 -13.19 -7.32
N ALA A 64 8.92 -13.47 -7.34
CA ALA A 64 8.41 -14.84 -7.37
C ALA A 64 8.81 -15.55 -8.68
N ILE A 65 8.68 -14.88 -9.83
CA ILE A 65 9.10 -15.41 -11.13
C ILE A 65 10.61 -15.66 -11.14
N CYS A 66 11.41 -14.71 -10.65
CA CYS A 66 12.87 -14.87 -10.58
C CYS A 66 13.25 -16.10 -9.74
N ARG A 67 12.61 -16.31 -8.58
CA ARG A 67 12.86 -17.48 -7.72
C ARG A 67 12.45 -18.79 -8.38
N GLU A 68 11.30 -18.81 -9.06
CA GLU A 68 10.82 -20.00 -9.79
C GLU A 68 11.84 -20.43 -10.85
N ARG A 69 12.46 -19.47 -11.52
CA ARG A 69 13.37 -19.69 -12.66
C ARG A 69 14.85 -19.68 -12.29
N GLU A 70 15.18 -19.53 -11.01
CA GLU A 70 16.55 -19.33 -10.53
C GLU A 70 17.48 -20.51 -10.91
N ASN A 71 16.91 -21.71 -11.03
CA ASN A 71 17.64 -22.95 -11.34
C ASN A 71 17.32 -23.52 -12.73
N ASP A 72 16.64 -22.74 -13.59
CA ASP A 72 16.35 -23.17 -14.96
C ASP A 72 17.65 -23.32 -15.77
N PRO A 73 17.69 -24.22 -16.77
CA PRO A 73 18.80 -24.28 -17.70
C PRO A 73 19.03 -22.94 -18.41
N THR A 74 20.24 -22.39 -18.27
CA THR A 74 20.62 -21.12 -18.92
C THR A 74 21.37 -21.38 -20.22
N ILE A 75 21.07 -20.60 -21.25
CA ILE A 75 21.87 -20.54 -22.49
C ILE A 75 22.60 -19.19 -22.55
N ARG A 76 23.88 -19.22 -22.91
CA ARG A 76 24.68 -18.00 -23.09
C ARG A 76 24.42 -17.45 -24.49
N VAL A 77 23.97 -16.20 -24.58
CA VAL A 77 23.74 -15.47 -25.82
C VAL A 77 24.38 -14.08 -25.73
N THR A 78 24.67 -13.46 -26.87
CA THR A 78 25.04 -12.04 -26.97
C THR A 78 23.83 -11.20 -27.38
N ILE A 79 23.92 -9.87 -27.27
CA ILE A 79 22.79 -8.99 -27.67
C ILE A 79 22.51 -9.06 -29.17
N ASP A 80 23.52 -9.41 -29.98
CA ASP A 80 23.39 -9.59 -31.43
C ASP A 80 22.71 -10.91 -31.81
N ASP A 81 22.48 -11.82 -30.84
CA ASP A 81 21.86 -13.14 -31.02
C ASP A 81 20.35 -13.18 -30.65
N LEU A 82 19.77 -12.05 -30.22
CA LEU A 82 18.35 -11.90 -29.83
C LEU A 82 17.48 -11.39 -30.99
#